data_AF-A0A3N5RKK4-F1
#
_entry.id   AF-A0A3N5RKK4-F1
#
_cell.length_a   1.000
_cell.length_b   1.000
_cell.length_c   1.000
_cell.angle_alpha   90.00
_cell.angle_beta   90.00
_cell.angle_gamma   90.00
#
_symmetry.space_group_name_H-M   'P 1'
#
loop_
_entity.id
_entity.type
_entity.pdbx_description
1 polymer ?
#
loop_
_entity_poly.entity_id
_entity_poly.type
_entity_poly.pdbx_seq_one_letter_code
_entity_poly.pdbx_strand_id
1 'polypeptide(L)'
;MNDGKGKSAFSVGLARGITGQIIGTVVGIVLVMAVRLMAGLPVWSDEPVWVGGALVGAIGFIIGTGVLRDWYKWTRGKETPSHPQDDYEGGWRRYLSVSFDHKVIGIQYGVTSLLIFAIAG
;
A
#
# COMPACT_ATOMS: atom_id res chain seq x y z
N MET A 1 2.49 -17.24 -21.43
CA MET A 1 1.75 -16.18 -22.17
C MET A 1 0.30 -16.23 -21.74
N ASN A 2 -0.17 -15.20 -21.06
CA ASN A 2 -1.59 -14.96 -20.81
C ASN A 2 -1.88 -13.51 -21.21
N ASP A 3 -2.11 -13.33 -22.50
CA ASP A 3 -2.45 -12.12 -23.23
C ASP A 3 -3.92 -11.71 -23.07
N GLY A 4 -4.62 -12.25 -22.06
CA GLY A 4 -6.08 -12.16 -21.92
C GLY A 4 -6.67 -11.29 -20.80
N LYS A 5 -5.90 -10.50 -20.04
CA LYS A 5 -6.48 -9.63 -18.97
C LYS A 5 -6.16 -8.16 -19.15
N GLY A 6 -6.78 -7.56 -20.16
CA GLY A 6 -6.74 -6.12 -20.33
C GLY A 6 -7.57 -5.37 -19.28
N LYS A 7 -7.07 -4.16 -18.97
CA LYS A 7 -7.84 -2.90 -18.87
C LYS A 7 -8.48 -2.46 -17.54
N SER A 8 -7.93 -2.77 -16.36
CA SER A 8 -8.33 -2.04 -15.14
C SER A 8 -7.15 -1.33 -14.49
N ALA A 9 -7.27 -0.03 -14.24
CA ALA A 9 -6.27 0.74 -13.47
C ALA A 9 -6.01 0.12 -12.08
N PHE A 10 -7.03 -0.53 -11.51
CA PHE A 10 -6.96 -1.26 -10.24
C PHE A 10 -6.15 -2.56 -10.29
N SER A 11 -5.66 -3.01 -11.45
CA SER A 11 -4.77 -4.18 -11.49
C SER A 11 -3.36 -3.86 -10.98
N VAL A 12 -2.97 -2.58 -11.02
CA VAL A 12 -1.61 -2.11 -10.69
C VAL A 12 -1.45 -1.97 -9.17
N GLY A 13 -0.28 -2.38 -8.65
CA GLY A 13 0.00 -2.38 -7.21
C GLY A 13 -0.15 -1.01 -6.56
N LEU A 14 0.33 0.05 -7.21
CA LEU A 14 0.22 1.42 -6.72
C LEU A 14 -1.23 1.89 -6.57
N ALA A 15 -2.09 1.60 -7.57
CA ALA A 15 -3.51 1.97 -7.52
C ALA A 15 -4.23 1.27 -6.36
N ARG A 16 -3.95 -0.02 -6.17
CA ARG A 16 -4.47 -0.80 -5.02
C ARG A 16 -3.92 -0.27 -3.69
N GLY A 17 -2.65 0.10 -3.65
CA GLY A 17 -1.99 0.73 -2.51
C GLY A 17 -2.69 2.03 -2.11
N ILE A 18 -2.86 2.97 -3.04
CA ILE A 18 -3.55 4.26 -2.79
C ILE A 18 -4.98 4.03 -2.31
N THR A 19 -5.69 3.07 -2.92
CA THR A 19 -7.05 2.70 -2.48
C THR A 19 -7.04 2.19 -1.03
N GLY A 20 -6.10 1.28 -0.72
CA GLY A 20 -5.89 0.78 0.63
C GLY A 20 -5.51 1.89 1.62
N GLN A 21 -4.73 2.87 1.20
CA GLN A 21 -4.37 4.04 2.00
C GLN A 21 -5.59 4.87 2.36
N ILE A 22 -6.42 5.22 1.38
CA ILE A 22 -7.64 6.02 1.61
C ILE A 22 -8.56 5.29 2.59
N ILE A 23 -8.81 3.99 2.36
CA ILE A 23 -9.64 3.18 3.25
C ILE A 23 -9.02 3.11 4.65
N GLY A 24 -7.71 2.82 4.74
CA GLY A 24 -6.99 2.77 6.00
C GLY A 24 -7.03 4.09 6.77
N THR A 25 -6.91 5.22 6.08
CA THR A 25 -7.00 6.55 6.71
C THR A 25 -8.38 6.80 7.28
N VAL A 26 -9.45 6.50 6.53
CA VAL A 26 -10.83 6.64 7.05
C VAL A 26 -11.04 5.73 8.26
N VAL A 27 -10.59 4.48 8.20
CA VAL A 27 -10.66 3.53 9.33
C VAL A 27 -9.88 4.05 10.54
N GLY A 28 -8.67 4.58 10.34
CA GLY A 28 -7.84 5.14 11.41
C GLY A 28 -8.46 6.38 12.05
N ILE A 29 -9.06 7.27 11.25
CA ILE A 29 -9.81 8.43 11.75
C ILE A 29 -10.96 7.98 12.66
N VAL A 30 -11.79 7.05 12.18
CA VAL A 30 -12.93 6.53 12.95
C VAL A 30 -12.45 5.82 14.22
N LEU A 31 -11.36 5.06 14.14
CA LEU A 31 -10.77 4.38 15.29
C LEU A 31 -10.32 5.38 16.36
N VAL A 32 -9.57 6.42 15.99
CA VAL A 32 -9.11 7.43 16.93
C VAL A 32 -10.29 8.20 17.52
N MET A 33 -11.27 8.59 16.70
CA MET A 33 -12.49 9.24 17.17
C MET A 33 -13.24 8.39 18.21
N ALA A 34 -13.36 7.08 17.97
CA ALA A 34 -13.99 6.15 18.91
C ALA A 34 -13.21 6.04 20.23
N VAL A 35 -11.88 5.93 20.17
CA VAL A 35 -11.03 5.91 21.38
C VAL A 35 -11.16 7.21 22.18
N ARG A 36 -11.18 8.36 21.50
CA ARG A 36 -11.34 9.67 22.16
C ARG A 36 -12.70 9.81 22.83
N LEU A 37 -13.76 9.34 22.17
CA LEU A 37 -15.10 9.29 22.74
C LEU A 37 -15.14 8.43 24.02
N MET A 38 -14.54 7.23 23.98
CA MET A 38 -14.46 6.34 25.16
C MET A 38 -13.61 6.94 26.29
N ALA A 39 -12.63 7.78 25.96
CA ALA A 39 -11.80 8.48 26.94
C ALA A 39 -12.46 9.76 27.51
N GLY A 40 -13.70 10.09 27.11
CA GLY A 40 -14.39 11.32 27.54
C GLY A 40 -13.79 12.61 26.97
N LEU A 41 -12.99 12.51 25.90
CA LEU A 41 -12.38 13.65 25.21
C LEU A 41 -13.27 14.14 24.06
N PRO A 42 -13.10 15.39 23.59
CA PRO A 42 -13.70 15.83 22.35
C PRO A 42 -13.34 14.87 21.21
N VAL A 43 -14.38 14.40 20.51
CA VAL A 43 -14.27 13.36 19.46
C VAL A 43 -13.27 13.78 18.38
N TRP A 44 -13.29 15.06 18.01
CA TRP A 44 -12.36 15.63 17.03
C TRP A 44 -11.22 16.40 17.71
N SER A 45 -10.01 16.14 17.24
CA SER A 45 -8.81 16.94 17.50
C SER A 45 -7.88 16.72 16.30
N ASP A 46 -7.43 17.81 15.69
CA ASP A 46 -6.81 17.76 14.36
C ASP A 46 -5.60 16.82 14.33
N GLU A 47 -4.61 17.04 15.19
CA GLU A 47 -3.37 16.26 15.16
C GLU A 47 -3.59 14.77 15.46
N PRO A 48 -4.25 14.35 16.57
CA PRO A 48 -4.43 12.92 16.85
C PRO A 48 -5.25 12.19 15.80
N VAL A 49 -6.30 12.82 15.28
CA VAL A 49 -7.20 12.21 14.29
C VAL A 49 -6.48 12.07 12.95
N TRP A 50 -5.79 13.11 12.47
CA TRP A 50 -5.05 13.04 11.21
C TRP A 50 -3.82 12.13 11.29
N VAL A 51 -3.05 12.18 12.39
CA VAL A 51 -1.86 11.32 12.55
C VAL A 51 -2.25 9.85 12.69
N GLY A 52 -3.27 9.53 13.50
CA GLY A 52 -3.74 8.15 13.63
C GLY A 52 -4.38 7.65 12.33
N GLY A 53 -5.12 8.51 11.63
CA GLY A 53 -5.58 8.25 10.26
C GLY A 53 -4.42 7.93 9.33
N ALA A 54 -3.42 8.79 9.23
CA ALA A 54 -2.26 8.61 8.36
C ALA A 54 -1.48 7.33 8.67
N LEU A 55 -1.33 6.97 9.96
CA LEU A 55 -0.66 5.73 10.38
C LEU A 55 -1.41 4.49 9.87
N VAL A 56 -2.72 4.40 10.12
CA VAL A 56 -3.52 3.26 9.64
C VAL A 56 -3.62 3.28 8.10
N GLY A 57 -3.64 4.47 7.50
CA GLY A 57 -3.52 4.65 6.05
C GLY A 57 -2.23 4.06 5.48
N ALA A 58 -1.08 4.31 6.10
CA ALA A 58 0.19 3.72 5.67
C ALA A 58 0.16 2.19 5.73
N ILE A 59 -0.44 1.61 6.78
CA ILE A 59 -0.65 0.16 6.89
C ILE A 59 -1.57 -0.33 5.76
N GLY A 60 -2.67 0.38 5.51
CA GLY A 60 -3.60 0.12 4.42
C GLY A 60 -2.92 0.15 3.04
N PHE A 61 -1.99 1.08 2.83
CA PHE A 61 -1.19 1.16 1.62
C PHE A 61 -0.35 -0.10 1.42
N ILE A 62 0.42 -0.50 2.44
CA ILE A 62 1.28 -1.69 2.41
C ILE A 62 0.46 -2.94 2.08
N ILE A 63 -0.67 -3.14 2.76
CA ILE A 63 -1.59 -4.25 2.48
C ILE A 63 -2.13 -4.16 1.05
N GLY A 64 -2.58 -2.98 0.62
CA GLY A 64 -3.17 -2.73 -0.70
C GLY A 64 -2.23 -3.02 -1.86
N THR A 65 -0.93 -2.68 -1.73
CA THR A 65 0.08 -3.00 -2.76
C THR A 65 0.14 -4.50 -3.06
N GLY A 66 -0.13 -5.34 -2.06
CA GLY A 66 -0.07 -6.79 -2.15
C GLY A 66 1.29 -7.39 -1.76
N VAL A 67 2.24 -6.59 -1.25
CA VAL A 67 3.55 -7.10 -0.78
C VAL A 67 3.40 -8.13 0.35
N LEU A 68 2.31 -8.07 1.12
CA LEU A 68 2.02 -9.00 2.22
C LEU A 68 1.21 -10.25 1.80
N ARG A 69 0.93 -10.46 0.50
CA ARG A 69 0.08 -11.59 0.05
C ARG A 69 0.64 -12.95 0.46
N ASP A 70 1.95 -13.15 0.33
CA ASP A 70 2.57 -14.43 0.67
C ASP A 70 2.66 -14.63 2.19
N TRP A 71 2.96 -13.56 2.94
CA TRP A 71 2.85 -13.57 4.40
C TRP A 71 1.45 -14.00 4.86
N TYR A 72 0.40 -13.45 4.26
CA TYR A 72 -0.99 -13.83 4.57
C TYR A 72 -1.33 -15.28 4.19
N LYS A 73 -0.70 -15.84 3.16
CA LYS A 73 -0.83 -17.27 2.84
C LYS A 73 -0.17 -18.12 3.93
N TRP A 74 1.02 -17.74 4.39
CA TRP A 74 1.75 -18.45 5.44
C TRP A 74 1.01 -18.47 6.77
N THR A 75 0.35 -17.37 7.17
CA THR A 75 -0.47 -17.36 8.40
C THR A 75 -1.66 -18.33 8.35
N ARG A 76 -2.02 -18.80 7.14
CA ARG A 76 -3.09 -19.78 6.90
C ARG A 76 -2.56 -21.17 6.54
N GLY A 77 -1.26 -21.42 6.74
CA GLY A 77 -0.62 -22.70 6.43
C GLY A 77 -0.57 -23.04 4.94
N LYS A 78 -0.66 -22.04 4.05
CA LYS A 78 -0.60 -22.25 2.60
C LYS A 78 0.83 -22.12 2.10
N GLU A 79 1.24 -23.05 1.26
CA GLU A 79 2.52 -22.99 0.56
C GLU A 79 2.54 -21.87 -0.49
N THR A 80 3.74 -21.34 -0.72
CA THR A 80 4.05 -20.35 -1.76
C THR A 80 5.23 -20.85 -2.59
N PRO A 81 5.40 -20.38 -3.83
CA PRO A 81 6.58 -20.71 -4.63
C PRO A 81 7.88 -20.45 -3.86
N SER A 82 8.89 -21.30 -4.06
CA SER A 82 10.22 -21.11 -3.46
C SER A 82 10.91 -19.84 -3.94
N HIS A 83 10.53 -19.36 -5.12
CA HIS A 83 11.03 -18.14 -5.74
C HIS A 83 9.82 -17.24 -6.02
N PRO A 84 9.71 -16.10 -5.32
CA PRO A 84 8.64 -15.13 -5.57
C PRO A 84 8.66 -14.67 -7.04
N GLN A 85 7.48 -14.55 -7.63
CA GLN A 85 7.32 -14.08 -9.01
C GLN A 85 6.68 -12.69 -9.03
N ASP A 86 7.13 -11.84 -9.95
CA ASP A 86 6.52 -10.54 -10.19
C ASP A 86 5.11 -10.72 -10.76
N ASP A 87 4.19 -9.84 -10.37
CA ASP A 87 2.83 -9.79 -10.94
C ASP A 87 2.86 -9.47 -12.47
N TYR A 88 3.96 -8.87 -12.95
CA TYR A 88 4.16 -8.45 -14.33
C TYR A 88 5.60 -8.73 -14.78
N GLU A 89 5.77 -9.46 -15.88
CA GLU A 89 7.10 -9.74 -16.47
C GLU A 89 7.76 -8.49 -17.07
N GLY A 90 6.97 -7.50 -17.52
CA GLY A 90 7.47 -6.27 -18.13
C GLY A 90 6.44 -5.14 -18.27
N GLY A 91 6.90 -4.04 -18.87
CA GLY A 91 6.10 -2.83 -19.11
C GLY A 91 5.90 -1.94 -17.88
N TRP A 92 5.22 -0.81 -18.07
CA TRP A 92 5.02 0.23 -17.03
C TRP A 92 4.34 -0.29 -15.76
N ARG A 93 3.45 -1.28 -15.87
CA ARG A 93 2.73 -1.87 -14.73
C ARG A 93 3.67 -2.55 -13.74
N ARG A 94 4.81 -3.07 -14.21
CA ARG A 94 5.87 -3.66 -13.36
C ARG A 94 6.48 -2.60 -12.46
N TYR A 95 6.84 -1.44 -13.01
CA TYR A 95 7.39 -0.32 -12.23
C TYR A 95 6.39 0.31 -11.26
N LEU A 96 5.10 0.18 -11.51
CA LEU A 96 4.04 0.67 -10.63
C LEU A 96 3.48 -0.42 -9.68
N SER A 97 4.10 -1.59 -9.61
CA SER A 97 3.67 -2.71 -8.76
C SER A 97 4.85 -3.27 -7.97
N VAL A 98 4.56 -4.15 -7.01
CA VAL A 98 5.60 -4.87 -6.28
C VAL A 98 6.41 -5.71 -7.27
N SER A 99 7.73 -5.65 -7.14
CA SER A 99 8.70 -6.38 -7.94
C SER A 99 9.78 -6.93 -7.03
N PHE A 100 10.23 -8.15 -7.29
CA PHE A 100 11.33 -8.82 -6.61
C PHE A 100 12.66 -8.65 -7.36
N ASP A 101 12.63 -8.07 -8.55
CA ASP A 101 13.82 -7.66 -9.30
C ASP A 101 14.43 -6.38 -8.71
N HIS A 102 15.65 -6.50 -8.17
CA HIS A 102 16.38 -5.41 -7.53
C HIS A 102 16.67 -4.21 -8.45
N LYS A 103 16.71 -4.40 -9.78
CA LYS A 103 16.86 -3.29 -10.74
C LYS A 103 15.59 -2.46 -10.82
N VAL A 104 14.43 -3.11 -10.83
CA VAL A 104 13.13 -2.45 -10.81
C VAL A 104 12.94 -1.69 -9.49
N ILE A 105 13.28 -2.31 -8.36
CA ILE A 105 13.24 -1.66 -7.03
C ILE A 105 14.15 -0.42 -7.01
N GLY A 106 15.37 -0.52 -7.56
CA GLY A 106 16.28 0.62 -7.66
C GLY A 106 15.70 1.79 -8.46
N ILE A 107 15.01 1.51 -9.57
CA ILE A 107 14.31 2.55 -10.37
C ILE A 107 13.16 3.17 -9.57
N GLN A 108 12.35 2.36 -8.89
CA GLN A 108 11.24 2.85 -8.05
C GLN A 108 11.76 3.80 -6.97
N TYR A 109 12.87 3.45 -6.31
CA TYR A 109 13.47 4.28 -5.28
C TYR A 109 14.07 5.56 -5.87
N GLY A 110 14.81 5.45 -6.98
CA GLY A 110 15.37 6.62 -7.67
C GLY A 110 14.30 7.64 -8.07
N VAL A 111 13.21 7.19 -8.69
CA VAL A 111 12.10 8.07 -9.09
C VAL A 111 11.40 8.66 -7.86
N THR A 112 11.12 7.84 -6.83
CA THR A 112 10.46 8.31 -5.61
C THR A 112 11.31 9.38 -4.90
N SER A 113 12.62 9.17 -4.79
CA SER A 113 13.54 10.13 -4.18
C SER A 113 13.58 11.46 -4.94
N LEU A 114 13.62 11.42 -6.29
CA LEU A 114 13.57 12.62 -7.12
C LEU A 114 12.25 13.37 -6.96
N LEU A 115 11.12 12.66 -6.87
CA LEU A 115 9.81 13.26 -6.64
C LEU A 115 9.72 13.93 -5.27
N ILE A 116 10.17 13.24 -4.21
CA ILE A 116 10.19 13.81 -2.86
C ILE A 116 11.08 15.06 -2.83
N PHE A 117 12.28 14.99 -3.42
CA PHE A 117 13.17 16.15 -3.48
C PHE A 117 12.54 17.32 -4.24
N ALA A 118 11.87 17.08 -5.36
CA ALA A 118 11.23 18.15 -6.14
C ALA A 118 10.00 18.78 -5.47
N ILE A 119 9.29 18.04 -4.61
CA ILE A 119 8.05 18.49 -3.96
C ILE A 119 8.32 19.09 -2.57
N ALA A 120 9.27 18.52 -1.83
CA ALA A 120 9.50 18.80 -0.41
C ALA A 120 10.92 19.33 -0.07
N GLY A 121 11.84 19.33 -1.04
CA GLY A 121 13.20 19.88 -0.92
C GLY A 121 13.29 21.32 -1.41
#